data_AF-A0A6I9MKV1-F1
#
_entry.id   AF-A0A6I9MKV1-F1
#
_cell.length_a   1.000
_cell.length_b   1.000
_cell.length_c   1.000
_cell.angle_alpha   90.00
_cell.angle_beta   90.00
_cell.angle_gamma   90.00
#
_symmetry.space_group_name_H-M   'P 1'
#
loop_
_entity.id
_entity.type
_entity.pdbx_description
1 polymer ?
#
loop_
_entity_poly.entity_id
_entity_poly.type
_entity_poly.pdbx_seq_one_letter_code
_entity_poly.pdbx_strand_id
1 'polypeptide(L)'
;MRMLLHSSVLTLACVWAIAMEIPMSTVVKETLIQLSTHRALLTSNETVRLPVPTHKNHQLCIGEIFQGLDILKNQTVRGGTVETLFQNLSLIKKYIDRQKEQCGEESRRTRQFLDYLQEFLGVMSTEWTMED
;
A
#
# COMPACT_ATOMS: atom_id res chain seq x y z
N MET A 1 -4.96 -5.68 67.22
CA MET A 1 -4.75 -4.96 65.93
C MET A 1 -3.83 -5.84 65.09
N ARG A 2 -4.28 -6.67 64.15
CA ARG A 2 -4.82 -6.35 62.81
C ARG A 2 -4.05 -5.23 62.10
N MET A 3 -3.04 -5.61 61.32
CA MET A 3 -2.72 -4.97 60.04
C MET A 3 -2.20 -6.06 59.07
N LEU A 4 -3.17 -6.76 58.47
CA LEU A 4 -3.03 -7.23 57.10
C LEU A 4 -3.15 -5.99 56.22
N LEU A 5 -2.14 -5.60 55.44
CA LEU A 5 -2.39 -4.78 54.26
C LEU A 5 -1.22 -4.81 53.28
N HIS A 6 -1.46 -5.54 52.18
CA HIS A 6 -1.07 -5.17 50.81
C HIS A 6 0.37 -5.43 50.37
N SER A 7 0.74 -6.72 50.28
CA SER A 7 1.52 -7.17 49.12
C SER A 7 0.64 -7.08 47.88
N SER A 8 0.51 -5.87 47.35
CA SER A 8 -0.09 -5.63 46.04
C SER A 8 0.84 -6.22 45.00
N VAL A 9 0.46 -7.40 44.55
CA VAL A 9 0.97 -8.12 43.39
C VAL A 9 1.15 -7.13 42.24
N LEU A 10 2.40 -6.73 42.01
CA LEU A 10 2.81 -5.95 40.86
C LEU A 10 2.97 -6.91 39.67
N THR A 11 1.88 -7.59 39.30
CA THR A 11 1.73 -8.11 37.94
C THR A 11 0.83 -7.11 37.23
N LEU A 12 1.41 -5.94 36.98
CA LEU A 12 1.01 -5.12 35.84
C LEU A 12 1.23 -6.03 34.64
N ALA A 13 0.21 -6.81 34.31
CA ALA A 13 0.15 -7.54 33.08
C ALA A 13 0.33 -6.48 32.00
N CYS A 14 1.54 -6.44 31.43
CA CYS A 14 1.77 -5.94 30.10
C CYS A 14 0.83 -6.76 29.22
N VAL A 15 -0.44 -6.36 29.14
CA VAL A 15 -1.24 -6.62 27.97
C VAL A 15 -0.55 -5.79 26.92
N TRP A 16 0.34 -6.47 26.21
CA TRP A 16 0.94 -5.97 25.00
C TRP A 16 -0.23 -5.42 24.17
N ALA A 17 -0.32 -4.10 24.09
CA ALA A 17 -0.91 -3.46 22.94
C ALA A 17 0.01 -3.81 21.78
N ILE A 18 -0.08 -5.06 21.31
CA ILE A 18 0.27 -5.37 19.93
C ILE A 18 -0.77 -4.55 19.18
N ALA A 19 -0.41 -3.33 18.81
CA ALA A 19 -1.10 -2.63 17.77
C ALA A 19 -1.06 -3.62 16.60
N MET A 20 -2.16 -4.35 16.38
CA MET A 20 -2.29 -5.22 15.24
C MET A 20 -2.23 -4.28 14.05
N GLU A 21 -1.04 -4.14 13.46
CA GLU A 21 -0.89 -3.45 12.19
C GLU A 21 -1.83 -4.16 11.23
N ILE A 22 -2.84 -3.43 10.74
CA ILE A 22 -3.84 -3.98 9.84
C ILE A 22 -3.09 -4.53 8.63
N PRO A 23 -3.27 -5.82 8.28
CA PRO A 23 -2.56 -6.40 7.15
C PRO A 23 -2.79 -5.58 5.89
N MET A 24 -1.73 -5.29 5.13
CA MET A 24 -1.83 -4.52 3.88
C MET A 24 -2.85 -5.14 2.91
N SER A 25 -3.00 -6.47 2.92
CA SER A 25 -4.02 -7.18 2.14
C SER A 25 -5.46 -6.81 2.52
N THR A 26 -5.73 -6.54 3.80
CA THR A 26 -7.04 -6.05 4.28
C THR A 26 -7.27 -4.62 3.80
N VAL A 27 -6.28 -3.74 3.95
CA VAL A 27 -6.37 -2.35 3.48
C VAL A 27 -6.62 -2.31 1.96
N VAL A 28 -5.93 -3.14 1.16
CA VAL A 28 -6.18 -3.22 -0.30
C VAL A 28 -7.61 -3.64 -0.60
N LYS A 29 -8.15 -4.66 0.09
CA LYS A 29 -9.55 -5.09 -0.11
C LYS A 29 -10.55 -4.00 0.25
N GLU A 30 -10.36 -3.32 1.37
CA GLU A 30 -11.21 -2.20 1.79
C GLU A 30 -11.12 -1.02 0.81
N THR A 31 -9.92 -0.72 0.32
CA THR A 31 -9.68 0.33 -0.69
C THR A 31 -10.43 0.03 -1.98
N LEU A 32 -10.45 -1.23 -2.43
CA LEU A 32 -11.20 -1.64 -3.63
C LEU A 32 -12.71 -1.43 -3.45
N ILE A 33 -13.26 -1.76 -2.27
CA ILE A 33 -14.67 -1.51 -1.95
C ILE A 33 -14.95 -0.01 -1.96
N GLN A 34 -14.11 0.78 -1.30
CA GLN A 34 -14.26 2.24 -1.27
C GLN A 34 -14.16 2.88 -2.65
N LEU A 35 -13.25 2.42 -3.50
CA LEU A 35 -13.11 2.89 -4.87
C LEU A 35 -14.40 2.64 -5.67
N SER A 36 -15.00 1.46 -5.49
CA SER A 36 -16.30 1.13 -6.10
C SER A 36 -17.40 2.05 -5.61
N THR A 37 -17.54 2.22 -4.29
CA THR A 37 -18.58 3.05 -3.66
C THR A 37 -18.48 4.52 -4.09
N HIS A 38 -17.27 5.07 -4.21
CA HIS A 38 -17.06 6.48 -4.55
C HIS A 38 -16.91 6.74 -6.06
N ARG A 39 -17.09 5.74 -6.92
CA ARG A 39 -16.82 5.86 -8.37
C ARG A 39 -17.57 7.03 -9.00
N ALA A 40 -18.87 7.17 -8.71
CA ALA A 40 -19.69 8.25 -9.26
C ALA A 40 -19.20 9.65 -8.85
N LEU A 41 -18.73 9.81 -7.61
CA LEU A 41 -18.12 11.06 -7.13
C LEU A 41 -16.80 11.33 -7.85
N LEU A 42 -15.92 10.33 -7.95
CA LEU A 42 -14.59 10.46 -8.56
C LEU A 42 -14.67 10.74 -10.08
N THR A 43 -15.72 10.28 -10.75
CA THR A 43 -15.95 10.54 -12.19
C THR A 43 -16.88 11.72 -12.45
N SER A 44 -17.28 12.49 -11.43
CA SER A 44 -18.23 13.60 -11.59
C SER A 44 -17.70 14.75 -12.46
N ASN A 45 -16.37 14.95 -12.49
CA ASN A 45 -15.74 15.92 -13.38
C ASN A 45 -15.20 15.22 -14.63
N GLU A 46 -16.00 15.26 -15.70
CA GLU A 46 -15.71 14.59 -16.99
C GLU A 46 -14.59 15.25 -17.80
N THR A 47 -14.14 16.46 -17.41
CA THR A 47 -13.11 17.21 -18.15
C THR A 47 -11.69 16.80 -17.77
N VAL A 48 -11.54 16.12 -16.63
CA VAL A 48 -10.23 15.74 -16.09
C VAL A 48 -9.58 14.70 -16.98
N ARG A 49 -8.32 14.95 -17.34
CA ARG A 49 -7.47 13.98 -18.01
C ARG A 49 -6.42 13.47 -17.03
N LEU A 50 -6.41 12.16 -16.81
CA LEU A 50 -5.44 11.47 -15.97
C LEU A 50 -4.54 10.60 -16.85
N PRO A 51 -3.25 10.43 -16.49
CA PRO A 51 -2.41 9.46 -17.17
C PRO A 51 -2.97 8.05 -16.93
N VAL A 52 -3.13 7.28 -18.00
CA VAL A 52 -3.51 5.86 -17.94
C VAL A 52 -2.49 5.08 -18.76
N PRO A 53 -1.69 4.20 -18.12
CA PRO A 53 -0.74 3.35 -18.84
C PRO A 53 -1.43 2.49 -19.90
N THR A 54 -0.81 2.35 -21.07
CA THR A 54 -1.35 1.58 -22.20
C THR A 54 -1.15 0.07 -22.04
N HIS A 55 -0.22 -0.36 -21.18
CA HIS A 55 0.11 -1.75 -20.92
C HIS A 55 -0.32 -2.20 -19.51
N LYS A 56 -0.33 -3.51 -19.26
CA LYS A 56 -0.77 -4.11 -17.99
C LYS A 56 0.34 -4.34 -16.95
N ASN A 57 1.60 -4.01 -17.28
CA ASN A 57 2.72 -4.11 -16.34
C ASN A 57 2.66 -3.01 -15.25
N HIS A 58 1.70 -3.10 -14.32
CA HIS A 58 1.38 -2.06 -13.34
C HIS A 58 2.56 -1.66 -12.45
N GLN A 59 3.45 -2.60 -12.13
CA GLN A 59 4.63 -2.36 -11.28
C GLN A 59 5.62 -1.34 -11.90
N LEU A 60 5.63 -1.20 -13.23
CA LEU A 60 6.47 -0.23 -13.93
C LEU A 60 5.92 1.20 -13.85
N CYS A 61 4.62 1.37 -13.57
CA CYS A 61 3.92 2.65 -13.67
C CYS A 61 3.42 3.18 -12.32
N ILE A 62 4.01 2.72 -11.21
CA ILE A 62 3.59 3.15 -9.87
C ILE A 62 3.67 4.68 -9.72
N GLY A 63 4.71 5.31 -10.30
CA GLY A 63 4.87 6.77 -10.25
C GLY A 63 3.71 7.50 -10.91
N GLU A 64 3.38 7.13 -12.15
CA GLU A 64 2.30 7.72 -12.94
C GLU A 64 0.93 7.47 -12.29
N ILE A 65 0.72 6.27 -11.73
CA ILE A 65 -0.52 5.93 -11.00
C ILE A 65 -0.72 6.88 -9.83
N PHE A 66 0.29 7.06 -8.96
CA PHE A 66 0.16 7.93 -7.79
C PHE A 66 0.13 9.43 -8.15
N GLN A 67 0.79 9.83 -9.24
CA GLN A 67 0.63 11.19 -9.79
C GLN A 67 -0.82 11.45 -10.24
N GLY A 68 -1.42 10.50 -10.97
CA GLY A 68 -2.82 10.58 -11.37
C GLY A 68 -3.77 10.66 -10.16
N LEU A 69 -3.49 9.87 -9.11
CA LEU A 69 -4.26 9.93 -7.86
C LEU A 69 -4.15 11.28 -7.15
N ASP A 70 -2.97 11.92 -7.17
CA ASP A 70 -2.82 13.26 -6.57
C ASP A 70 -3.62 14.33 -7.33
N ILE A 71 -3.66 14.25 -8.66
CA ILE A 71 -4.52 15.13 -9.49
C ILE A 71 -6.00 14.89 -9.13
N LEU A 72 -6.43 13.63 -9.11
CA LEU A 72 -7.81 13.25 -8.79
C LEU A 72 -8.23 13.72 -7.39
N LYS A 73 -7.35 13.54 -6.40
CA LYS A 73 -7.55 14.00 -5.01
C LYS A 73 -7.74 15.52 -4.92
N ASN A 74 -6.98 16.29 -5.70
CA ASN A 74 -7.05 17.75 -5.69
C ASN A 74 -8.34 18.30 -6.33
N GLN A 75 -8.98 17.52 -7.19
CA GLN A 75 -10.23 17.90 -7.86
C GLN A 75 -11.48 17.33 -7.19
N THR A 76 -11.31 16.34 -6.31
CA THR A 76 -12.41 15.76 -5.54
C THR A 76 -12.76 16.68 -4.36
N VAL A 77 -14.06 16.92 -4.15
CA VAL A 77 -14.55 17.66 -2.97
C VAL A 77 -14.13 16.90 -1.72
N ARG A 78 -13.39 17.58 -0.83
CA ARG A 78 -12.85 16.98 0.41
C ARG A 78 -13.92 16.73 1.45
N GLY A 79 -13.65 15.76 2.32
CA GLY A 79 -14.51 15.38 3.45
C GLY A 79 -15.41 14.17 3.19
N GLY A 80 -16.05 13.66 4.24
CA GLY A 80 -16.88 12.45 4.16
C GLY A 80 -16.07 11.16 4.00
N THR A 81 -16.71 10.10 3.51
CA THR A 81 -16.14 8.75 3.40
C THR A 81 -15.07 8.60 2.31
N VAL A 82 -14.94 9.58 1.42
CA VAL A 82 -13.92 9.58 0.35
C VAL A 82 -12.52 9.88 0.89
N GLU A 83 -12.41 10.56 2.04
CA GLU A 83 -11.11 10.78 2.69
C GLU A 83 -10.46 9.46 3.12
N THR A 84 -11.26 8.50 3.59
CA THR A 84 -10.75 7.18 3.94
C THR A 84 -10.18 6.44 2.73
N LEU A 85 -10.75 6.62 1.54
CA LEU A 85 -10.19 6.09 0.29
C LEU A 85 -8.79 6.65 0.03
N PHE A 86 -8.62 7.97 0.08
CA PHE A 86 -7.32 8.60 -0.17
C PHE A 86 -6.29 8.31 0.93
N GLN A 87 -6.73 8.17 2.19
CA GLN A 87 -5.86 7.73 3.29
C GLN A 87 -5.36 6.30 3.06
N ASN A 88 -6.25 5.38 2.69
CA ASN A 88 -5.87 3.99 2.40
C ASN A 88 -4.91 3.90 1.20
N LEU A 89 -5.16 4.66 0.13
CA LEU A 89 -4.23 4.76 -1.00
C LEU A 89 -2.87 5.33 -0.58
N SER A 90 -2.83 6.31 0.34
CA SER A 90 -1.57 6.82 0.88
C SER A 90 -0.81 5.78 1.71
N LEU A 91 -1.51 4.94 2.48
CA LEU A 91 -0.89 3.82 3.21
C LEU A 91 -0.29 2.80 2.23
N ILE A 92 -1.02 2.44 1.17
CA ILE A 92 -0.52 1.56 0.10
C ILE A 92 0.73 2.17 -0.54
N LYS A 93 0.73 3.47 -0.84
CA LYS A 93 1.90 4.16 -1.39
C LYS A 93 3.12 4.02 -0.48
N LYS A 94 2.95 4.32 0.81
CA LYS A 94 4.05 4.22 1.80
C LYS A 94 4.60 2.80 1.90
N TYR A 95 3.73 1.80 1.83
CA TYR A 95 4.16 0.41 1.79
C TYR A 95 5.01 0.12 0.55
N ILE A 96 4.57 0.54 -0.64
CA ILE A 96 5.33 0.36 -1.89
C ILE A 96 6.67 1.11 -1.86
N ASP A 97 6.68 2.36 -1.37
CA ASP A 97 7.90 3.16 -1.24
C ASP A 97 8.92 2.44 -0.33
N ARG A 98 8.47 1.88 0.80
CA ARG A 98 9.32 1.07 1.69
C ARG A 98 9.83 -0.20 1.01
N GLN A 99 9.00 -0.91 0.24
CA GLN A 99 9.45 -2.08 -0.52
C GLN A 99 10.51 -1.71 -1.56
N LYS A 100 10.39 -0.53 -2.18
CA LYS A 100 11.37 -0.03 -3.14
C LYS A 100 12.73 0.31 -2.49
N GLU A 101 12.72 0.88 -1.28
CA GLU A 101 13.95 1.14 -0.52
C GLU A 101 14.74 -0.15 -0.24
N GLN A 102 14.04 -1.26 -0.03
CA GLN A 102 14.65 -2.58 0.22
C GLN A 102 15.36 -3.19 -0.99
N CYS A 103 15.08 -2.73 -2.22
CA CYS A 103 15.68 -3.29 -3.44
C CYS A 103 17.21 -3.16 -3.49
N GLY A 104 17.77 -2.12 -2.85
CA GLY A 104 19.21 -1.85 -2.84
C GLY A 104 19.85 -1.89 -1.45
N GLU A 105 19.09 -2.29 -0.43
CA GLU A 105 19.52 -2.23 0.97
C GLU A 105 20.65 -3.23 1.27
N GLU A 106 20.61 -4.41 0.63
CA GLU A 106 21.57 -5.48 0.89
C GLU A 106 22.40 -5.84 -0.34
N SER A 107 23.73 -5.82 -0.18
CA SER A 107 24.65 -6.34 -1.18
C SER A 107 24.91 -7.84 -0.94
N ARG A 108 24.71 -8.64 -1.98
CA ARG A 108 24.82 -10.11 -1.96
C ARG A 108 25.92 -10.59 -2.91
N ARG A 109 26.30 -11.87 -2.82
CA ARG A 109 27.29 -12.48 -3.73
C ARG A 109 26.71 -12.62 -5.14
N THR A 110 27.58 -12.63 -6.16
CA THR A 110 27.21 -12.73 -7.57
C THR A 110 26.25 -13.87 -7.88
N ARG A 111 26.43 -15.06 -7.26
CA ARG A 111 25.52 -16.19 -7.46
C ARG A 111 24.07 -15.84 -7.10
N GLN A 112 23.86 -15.24 -5.93
CA GLN A 112 22.53 -14.86 -5.45
C GLN A 112 21.89 -13.79 -6.34
N PHE A 113 22.71 -12.85 -6.84
CA PHE A 113 22.25 -11.86 -7.81
C PHE A 113 21.84 -12.51 -9.13
N LEU A 114 22.62 -13.46 -9.65
CA LEU A 114 22.30 -14.18 -10.89
C LEU A 114 21.05 -15.05 -10.73
N ASP A 115 20.87 -15.69 -9.57
CA ASP A 115 19.64 -16.45 -9.26
C ASP A 115 18.42 -15.51 -9.30
N TYR A 116 18.50 -14.33 -8.67
CA TYR A 116 17.44 -13.31 -8.72
C TYR A 116 17.20 -12.76 -10.13
N LEU A 117 18.27 -12.53 -10.91
CA LEU A 117 18.17 -12.07 -12.29
C LEU A 117 17.47 -13.12 -13.18
N GLN A 118 17.77 -14.40 -12.98
CA GLN A 118 17.11 -15.48 -13.70
C GLN A 118 15.61 -15.53 -13.40
N GLU A 119 15.22 -15.37 -12.13
CA GLU A 119 13.81 -15.26 -11.74
C GLU A 119 13.13 -14.05 -12.41
N PHE A 120 13.78 -12.88 -12.39
CA PHE A 120 13.28 -11.68 -13.05
C PHE A 120 13.06 -11.88 -14.56
N LEU A 121 14.03 -12.44 -15.27
CA LEU A 121 13.89 -12.74 -16.70
C LEU A 121 12.81 -13.80 -16.96
N GLY A 122 12.64 -14.75 -16.05
CA GLY A 122 11.54 -15.72 -16.08
C GLY A 122 10.18 -15.03 -16.05
N VAL A 123 9.94 -14.16 -15.07
CA VAL A 123 8.70 -13.38 -14.95
C VAL A 123 8.46 -12.53 -16.20
N MET A 124 9.48 -11.86 -16.73
CA MET A 124 9.36 -11.10 -17.98
C MET A 124 8.91 -11.99 -19.14
N SER A 125 9.45 -13.21 -19.25
CA SER A 125 9.11 -14.11 -20.35
C SER A 125 7.69 -14.70 -20.26
N THR A 126 7.14 -14.85 -19.05
CA THR A 126 5.86 -15.55 -18.85
C THR A 126 4.68 -14.61 -18.55
N GLU A 127 4.92 -13.50 -17.86
CA GLU A 127 3.86 -12.62 -17.36
C GLU A 127 3.76 -11.32 -18.16
N TRP A 128 4.86 -10.86 -18.75
CA TRP A 128 4.84 -9.60 -19.48
C TRP A 128 4.43 -9.83 -20.92
N THR A 129 3.50 -9.01 -21.41
CA THR A 129 3.22 -8.91 -22.84
C THR A 129 4.36 -8.11 -23.47
N MET A 130 5.31 -8.82 -24.09
CA MET A 130 6.52 -8.23 -24.68
C MET A 130 6.31 -7.76 -26.14
N GLU A 131 5.23 -8.22 -26.78
CA GLU A 131 4.88 -7.93 -28.17
C GLU A 131 3.44 -7.38 -28.23
N ASP A 132 3.28 -6.20 -28.84
CA ASP A 132 1.99 -5.62 -29.24
C ASP A 132 1.69 -5.97 -30.72
#